data_AF-A0A6B9Z8V0-F1
#
_entry.id   AF-A0A6B9Z8V0-F1
#
_cell.length_a   1.000
_cell.length_b   1.000
_cell.length_c   1.000
_cell.angle_alpha   90.00
_cell.angle_beta   90.00
_cell.angle_gamma   90.00
#
_symmetry.space_group_name_H-M   'P 1'
#
loop_
_entity.id
_entity.type
_entity.pdbx_description
1 polymer ?
#
loop_
_entity_poly.entity_id
_entity_poly.type
_entity_poly.pdbx_seq_one_letter_code
_entity_poly.pdbx_strand_id
1 'polypeptide(L)'
;MSKTAREERLLSWIHAGRLLVSQPPIIRYSVFVLIVLLCLTTADSFAQVIDSLTSPAPASVYNNGTVDVQEDNFKIFLIIFGSCVVAAAFMTAIAVGCLVAIILAVVIVLAICGITSASLAAGFVRRSWTSGLKTFLCLSTITISTAGGIPVAWMISILTQRPLSIAATVVIGLTGGMIGGVFLYWLLVILGREARYYFNRLMA
;
A
#
# COMPACT_ATOMS: atom_id res chain seq x y z
N MET A 1 -31.86 2.09 15.44
CA MET A 1 -30.62 2.90 15.32
C MET A 1 -30.95 4.10 14.45
N SER A 2 -30.99 5.30 15.02
CA SER A 2 -31.44 6.51 14.30
C SER A 2 -30.44 6.88 13.20
N LYS A 3 -30.94 7.42 12.08
CA LYS A 3 -30.10 7.84 10.93
C LYS A 3 -28.93 8.74 11.35
N THR A 4 -29.15 9.58 12.35
CA THR A 4 -28.16 10.48 12.94
C THR A 4 -26.94 9.76 13.52
N ALA A 5 -27.13 8.64 14.21
CA ALA A 5 -26.01 7.88 14.80
C ALA A 5 -25.13 7.15 13.76
N ARG A 6 -25.64 6.95 12.54
CA ARG A 6 -24.89 6.34 11.43
C ARG A 6 -24.02 7.36 10.71
N GLU A 7 -24.49 8.60 10.61
CA GLU A 7 -23.78 9.71 9.97
C GLU A 7 -22.60 10.20 10.82
N GLU A 8 -22.76 10.27 12.15
CA GLU A 8 -21.66 10.62 13.04
C GLU A 8 -20.52 9.60 13.03
N ARG A 9 -20.84 8.29 12.92
CA ARG A 9 -19.81 7.26 12.76
C ARG A 9 -19.06 7.43 11.44
N LEU A 10 -19.76 7.64 10.33
CA LEU A 10 -19.12 7.81 9.02
C LEU A 10 -18.17 9.01 8.97
N LEU A 11 -18.53 10.12 9.62
CA LEU A 11 -17.66 11.29 9.72
C LEU A 11 -16.40 11.04 10.57
N SER A 12 -16.53 10.26 11.65
CA SER A 12 -15.40 9.80 12.47
C SER A 12 -14.40 8.96 11.66
N TRP A 13 -14.88 8.03 10.83
CA TRP A 13 -14.01 7.19 9.97
C TRP A 13 -13.32 8.00 8.87
N ILE A 14 -14.01 8.99 8.30
CA ILE A 14 -13.44 9.88 7.27
C ILE A 14 -12.34 10.78 7.86
N HIS A 15 -12.51 11.28 9.08
CA HIS A 15 -11.48 12.08 9.75
C HIS A 15 -10.26 11.24 10.15
N ALA A 16 -10.46 10.00 10.62
CA ALA A 16 -9.36 9.08 10.94
C ALA A 16 -8.54 8.71 9.68
N GLY A 17 -9.21 8.49 8.54
CA GLY A 17 -8.55 8.20 7.26
C GLY A 17 -7.74 9.37 6.71
N ARG A 18 -8.21 10.62 6.88
CA ARG A 18 -7.50 11.83 6.43
C ARG A 18 -6.20 12.08 7.19
N LEU A 19 -6.16 11.72 8.48
CA LEU A 19 -4.98 11.85 9.33
C LEU A 19 -3.87 10.85 8.98
N LEU A 20 -4.19 9.72 8.33
CA LEU A 20 -3.20 8.75 7.85
C LEU A 20 -2.55 9.16 6.52
N VAL A 21 -3.26 9.92 5.69
CA VAL A 21 -2.78 10.31 4.35
C VAL A 21 -1.93 11.60 4.39
N SER A 22 -2.12 12.47 5.39
CA SER A 22 -1.39 13.74 5.51
C SER A 22 -0.08 13.66 6.31
N GLN A 23 0.39 12.47 6.68
CA GLN A 23 1.59 12.34 7.51
C GLN A 23 2.85 12.74 6.70
N PRO A 24 3.72 13.65 7.20
CA PRO A 24 4.96 14.04 6.53
C PRO A 24 5.84 12.82 6.21
N PRO A 25 6.71 12.88 5.19
CA PRO A 25 7.57 11.77 4.78
C PRO A 25 8.39 11.20 5.95
N ILE A 26 8.73 12.04 6.93
CA ILE A 26 9.40 11.67 8.20
C ILE A 26 8.65 10.57 8.96
N ILE A 27 7.32 10.54 8.92
CA ILE A 27 6.50 9.56 9.64
C ILE A 27 6.38 8.24 8.87
N ARG A 28 6.53 8.27 7.54
CA ARG A 28 6.65 7.04 6.74
C ARG A 28 8.00 6.35 6.98
N TYR A 29 9.07 7.14 7.06
CA TYR A 29 10.39 6.63 7.45
C TYR A 29 10.40 6.20 8.91
N SER A 30 9.69 6.89 9.82
CA SER A 30 9.63 6.46 11.23
C SER A 30 8.89 5.15 11.41
N VAL A 31 7.80 4.90 10.68
CA VAL A 31 7.10 3.60 10.70
C VAL A 31 7.98 2.51 10.11
N PHE A 32 8.71 2.77 9.03
CA PHE A 32 9.66 1.81 8.46
C PHE A 32 10.82 1.51 9.43
N VAL A 33 11.40 2.53 10.04
CA VAL A 33 12.46 2.40 11.06
C VAL A 33 11.94 1.70 12.31
N LEU A 34 10.68 1.93 12.69
CA LEU A 34 10.05 1.27 13.83
C LEU A 34 9.75 -0.21 13.54
N ILE A 35 9.38 -0.57 12.31
CA ILE A 35 9.26 -1.96 11.85
C ILE A 35 10.64 -2.64 11.80
N VAL A 36 11.67 -1.95 11.33
CA VAL A 36 13.06 -2.46 11.32
C VAL A 36 13.58 -2.63 12.75
N LEU A 37 13.30 -1.70 13.66
CA LEU A 37 13.62 -1.80 15.09
C LEU A 37 12.84 -2.93 15.76
N LEU A 38 11.57 -3.13 15.43
CA LEU A 38 10.78 -4.27 15.92
C LEU A 38 11.32 -5.62 15.41
N CYS A 39 11.84 -5.67 14.19
CA CYS A 39 12.52 -6.86 13.68
C CYS A 39 13.87 -7.10 14.40
N LEU A 40 14.60 -6.04 14.72
CA LEU A 40 15.85 -6.13 15.49
C LEU A 40 15.60 -6.60 16.93
N THR A 41 14.55 -6.11 17.60
CA THR A 41 14.21 -6.57 18.96
C THR A 41 13.72 -8.02 19.00
N THR A 42 13.08 -8.52 17.92
CA THR A 42 12.78 -9.95 17.79
C THR A 42 14.06 -10.79 17.61
N ALA A 43 15.09 -10.26 16.94
CA ALA A 43 16.36 -10.96 16.81
C ALA A 43 17.12 -11.03 18.16
N ASP A 44 17.11 -9.96 18.95
CA ASP A 44 17.75 -9.92 20.27
C ASP A 44 17.06 -10.85 21.29
N SER A 45 15.73 -10.97 21.24
CA SER A 45 14.99 -11.90 22.10
C SER A 45 15.24 -13.36 21.72
N PHE A 46 15.46 -13.67 20.43
CA PHE A 46 15.94 -14.99 20.00
C PHE A 46 17.38 -15.27 20.44
N ALA A 47 18.28 -14.27 20.42
CA ALA A 47 19.64 -14.42 20.93
C ALA A 47 19.65 -14.71 22.44
N GLN A 48 18.80 -14.05 23.24
CA GLN A 48 18.66 -14.31 24.68
C GLN A 48 18.12 -15.72 24.98
N VAL A 49 17.19 -16.24 24.18
CA VAL A 49 16.72 -17.63 24.33
C VAL A 49 17.85 -18.62 24.05
N ILE A 50 18.66 -18.38 23.02
CA ILE A 50 19.83 -19.22 22.71
C ILE A 50 20.89 -19.14 23.82
N ASP A 51 21.21 -17.95 24.34
CA ASP A 51 22.15 -17.78 25.46
C ASP A 51 21.65 -18.43 26.75
N SER A 52 20.33 -18.42 27.00
CA SER A 52 19.72 -19.11 28.15
C SER A 52 19.80 -20.64 28.05
N LEU A 53 19.79 -21.19 26.83
CA LEU A 53 19.94 -22.62 26.54
C LEU A 53 21.41 -23.08 26.52
N THR A 54 22.34 -22.14 26.31
CA THR A 54 23.79 -22.42 26.21
C THR A 54 24.53 -22.18 27.53
N SER A 55 23.89 -21.51 28.50
CA SER A 55 24.46 -21.30 29.83
C SER A 55 24.54 -22.62 30.61
N PRO A 56 25.73 -23.04 31.10
CA PRO A 56 25.85 -24.25 31.91
C PRO A 56 25.11 -24.06 33.24
N ALA A 57 24.20 -24.99 33.56
CA ALA A 57 23.44 -24.96 34.80
C ALA A 57 24.36 -24.90 36.04
N PRO A 58 24.05 -24.08 37.06
CA PRO A 58 24.79 -24.14 38.33
C PRO A 58 24.56 -25.51 38.94
N ALA A 59 25.67 -26.23 39.19
CA ALA A 59 25.67 -27.58 39.73
C ALA A 59 24.81 -27.67 41.01
N SER A 60 23.60 -28.21 40.90
CA SER A 60 22.83 -28.62 42.07
C SER A 60 21.93 -29.81 41.74
N VAL A 61 22.28 -30.92 42.41
CA VAL A 61 21.45 -32.05 42.82
C VAL A 61 20.86 -32.92 41.70
N TYR A 62 21.67 -33.91 41.31
CA TYR A 62 21.21 -35.16 40.72
C TYR A 62 20.30 -35.88 41.73
N ASN A 63 19.02 -36.06 41.40
CA ASN A 63 18.17 -37.03 42.10
C ASN A 63 17.39 -37.85 41.09
N ASN A 64 17.48 -39.16 41.27
CA ASN A 64 17.08 -40.22 40.36
C ASN A 64 15.64 -40.10 39.85
N GLY A 65 15.51 -39.76 38.58
CA GLY A 65 14.36 -40.09 37.74
C GLY A 65 14.90 -40.29 36.34
N THR A 66 14.65 -41.45 35.74
CA THR A 66 14.88 -41.70 34.31
C THR A 66 13.88 -40.86 33.51
N VAL A 67 14.07 -39.55 33.54
CA VAL A 67 13.31 -38.55 32.80
C VAL A 67 13.92 -38.48 31.42
N ASP A 68 13.33 -39.22 30.50
CA ASP A 68 13.11 -38.90 29.09
C ASP A 68 14.02 -37.86 28.40
N VAL A 69 15.34 -37.99 28.55
CA VAL A 69 16.35 -37.09 27.95
C VAL A 69 16.24 -37.06 26.42
N GLN A 70 15.63 -38.08 25.82
CA GLN A 70 15.47 -38.18 24.38
C GLN A 70 14.30 -37.31 23.85
N GLU A 71 13.20 -37.17 24.60
CA GLU A 71 12.08 -36.32 24.21
C GLU A 71 12.42 -34.82 24.24
N ASP A 72 13.19 -34.37 25.23
CA ASP A 72 13.49 -32.94 25.39
C ASP A 72 14.48 -32.43 24.33
N ASN A 73 15.46 -33.25 23.96
CA ASN A 73 16.37 -32.94 22.84
C ASN A 73 15.63 -32.87 21.50
N PHE A 74 14.62 -33.73 21.29
CA PHE A 74 13.79 -33.70 20.08
C PHE A 74 12.90 -32.45 20.03
N LYS A 75 12.30 -32.05 21.15
CA LYS A 75 11.51 -30.81 21.26
C LYS A 75 12.36 -29.56 20.98
N ILE A 76 13.58 -29.49 21.51
CA ILE A 76 14.52 -28.39 21.25
C ILE A 76 14.89 -28.31 19.77
N PHE A 77 15.22 -29.45 19.15
CA PHE A 77 15.51 -29.49 17.71
C PHE A 77 14.32 -29.05 16.85
N LEU A 78 13.10 -29.47 17.21
CA LEU A 78 11.88 -29.09 16.51
C LEU A 78 11.61 -27.58 16.58
N ILE A 79 11.88 -26.94 17.72
CA ILE A 79 11.71 -25.49 17.90
C ILE A 79 12.75 -24.71 17.08
N ILE A 80 14.01 -25.16 17.06
CA ILE A 80 15.07 -24.53 16.27
C ILE A 80 14.78 -24.69 14.76
N PHE A 81 14.39 -25.89 14.33
CA PHE A 81 14.04 -26.13 12.93
C PHE A 81 12.79 -25.35 12.51
N GLY A 82 11.75 -25.36 13.35
CA GLY A 82 10.51 -24.62 13.10
C GLY A 82 10.72 -23.11 13.01
N SER A 83 11.52 -22.54 13.92
CA SER A 83 11.85 -21.11 13.89
C SER A 83 12.68 -20.74 12.66
N CYS A 84 13.59 -21.61 12.21
CA CYS A 84 14.36 -21.41 10.98
C CYS A 84 13.46 -21.41 9.73
N VAL A 85 12.49 -22.33 9.64
CA VAL A 85 11.52 -22.40 8.55
C VAL A 85 10.61 -21.16 8.54
N VAL A 86 10.12 -20.71 9.70
CA VAL A 86 9.30 -19.51 9.81
C VAL A 86 10.10 -18.26 9.43
N ALA A 87 11.35 -18.14 9.88
CA ALA A 87 12.23 -17.04 9.52
C ALA A 87 12.50 -17.00 8.00
N ALA A 88 12.76 -18.16 7.38
CA ALA A 88 12.94 -18.27 5.94
C ALA A 88 11.68 -17.89 5.17
N ALA A 89 10.50 -18.31 5.64
CA ALA A 89 9.21 -17.92 5.06
C ALA A 89 8.97 -16.40 5.16
N PHE A 90 9.36 -15.78 6.26
CA PHE A 90 9.23 -14.34 6.46
C PHE A 90 10.16 -13.55 5.54
N MET A 91 11.43 -13.96 5.44
CA MET A 91 12.43 -13.33 4.56
C MET A 91 12.03 -13.43 3.09
N THR A 92 11.50 -14.59 2.66
CA THR A 92 11.00 -14.77 1.30
C THR A 92 9.76 -13.90 1.02
N ALA A 93 8.82 -13.80 1.96
CA ALA A 93 7.68 -12.89 1.83
C ALA A 93 8.10 -11.43 1.68
N ILE A 94 9.08 -10.97 2.47
CA ILE A 94 9.64 -9.61 2.36
C ILE A 94 10.33 -9.42 1.00
N ALA A 95 11.15 -10.38 0.56
CA ALA A 95 11.85 -10.29 -0.71
C ALA A 95 10.88 -10.20 -1.90
N VAL A 96 9.82 -11.03 -1.91
CA VAL A 96 8.77 -10.97 -2.93
C VAL A 96 8.01 -9.63 -2.87
N GLY A 97 7.68 -9.15 -1.66
CA GLY A 97 7.03 -7.86 -1.46
C GLY A 97 7.85 -6.69 -2.02
N CYS A 98 9.16 -6.67 -1.73
CA CYS A 98 10.09 -5.67 -2.27
C CYS A 98 10.17 -5.73 -3.80
N LEU A 99 10.22 -6.93 -4.38
CA LEU A 99 10.29 -7.11 -5.83
C LEU A 99 9.02 -6.57 -6.52
N VAL A 100 7.84 -6.86 -5.98
CA VAL A 100 6.57 -6.31 -6.48
C VAL A 100 6.54 -4.78 -6.37
N ALA A 101 7.02 -4.23 -5.25
CA ALA A 101 7.07 -2.77 -5.05
C ALA A 101 8.00 -2.09 -6.07
N ILE A 102 9.15 -2.68 -6.37
CA ILE A 102 10.09 -2.17 -7.39
C ILE A 102 9.45 -2.19 -8.78
N ILE A 103 8.78 -3.28 -9.15
CA ILE A 103 8.09 -3.38 -10.45
C ILE A 103 7.03 -2.29 -10.56
N LEU A 104 6.20 -2.10 -9.52
CA LEU A 104 5.19 -1.04 -9.50
C LEU A 104 5.82 0.36 -9.61
N ALA A 105 6.93 0.61 -8.92
CA ALA A 105 7.65 1.88 -9.02
C ALA A 105 8.15 2.15 -10.44
N VAL A 106 8.74 1.15 -11.09
CA VAL A 106 9.20 1.23 -12.48
C VAL A 106 8.03 1.54 -13.43
N VAL A 107 6.90 0.84 -13.28
CA VAL A 107 5.69 1.08 -14.08
C VAL A 107 5.18 2.52 -13.89
N ILE A 108 5.19 3.05 -12.66
CA ILE A 108 4.78 4.44 -12.38
C ILE A 108 5.73 5.42 -13.08
N VAL A 109 7.05 5.22 -12.99
CA VAL A 109 8.04 6.08 -13.64
C VAL A 109 7.87 6.05 -15.17
N LEU A 110 7.67 4.87 -15.76
CA LEU A 110 7.39 4.71 -17.19
C LEU A 110 6.09 5.43 -17.60
N ALA A 111 5.04 5.30 -16.80
CA ALA A 111 3.78 6.00 -17.05
C ALA A 111 3.95 7.51 -17.00
N ILE A 112 4.63 8.05 -15.97
CA ILE A 112 4.93 9.48 -15.87
C ILE A 112 5.76 9.94 -17.07
N CYS A 113 6.83 9.21 -17.42
CA CYS A 113 7.69 9.55 -18.56
C CYS A 113 6.88 9.57 -19.87
N GLY A 114 6.02 8.56 -20.09
CA GLY A 114 5.14 8.49 -21.24
C GLY A 114 4.14 9.65 -21.32
N ILE A 115 3.49 9.98 -20.20
CA ILE A 115 2.54 11.11 -20.12
C ILE A 115 3.26 12.44 -20.38
N THR A 116 4.46 12.62 -19.81
CA THR A 116 5.25 13.84 -19.97
C THR A 116 5.72 13.99 -21.42
N SER A 117 6.19 12.90 -22.04
CA SER A 117 6.61 12.87 -23.44
C SER A 117 5.45 13.19 -24.39
N ALA A 118 4.29 12.55 -24.20
CA ALA A 118 3.09 12.82 -25.00
C ALA A 118 2.59 14.26 -24.85
N SER A 119 2.66 14.81 -23.64
CA SER A 119 2.32 16.21 -23.36
C SER A 119 3.25 17.19 -24.07
N LEU A 120 4.56 16.96 -24.00
CA LEU A 120 5.57 17.79 -24.67
C LEU A 120 5.38 17.75 -26.18
N ALA A 121 5.19 16.56 -26.77
CA ALA A 121 4.92 16.40 -28.19
C ALA A 121 3.65 17.17 -28.62
N ALA A 122 2.56 17.05 -27.87
CA ALA A 122 1.33 17.79 -28.14
C ALA A 122 1.51 19.32 -28.03
N GLY A 123 2.34 19.78 -27.10
CA GLY A 123 2.70 21.19 -26.93
C GLY A 123 3.50 21.73 -28.12
N PHE A 124 4.48 20.97 -28.61
CA PHE A 124 5.29 21.32 -29.78
C PHE A 124 4.46 21.36 -31.07
N VAL A 125 3.63 20.34 -31.32
CA VAL A 125 2.80 20.27 -32.54
C VAL A 125 1.80 21.42 -32.62
N ARG A 126 1.19 21.81 -31.51
CA ARG A 126 0.20 22.90 -31.47
C ARG A 126 0.79 24.28 -31.21
N ARG A 127 2.13 24.41 -31.11
CA ARG A 127 2.87 25.63 -30.76
C ARG A 127 2.29 26.40 -29.56
N SER A 128 1.67 25.69 -28.62
CA SER A 128 0.99 26.30 -27.49
C SER A 128 1.15 25.46 -26.23
N TRP A 129 1.77 26.06 -25.21
CA TRP A 129 1.92 25.48 -23.88
C TRP A 129 0.60 25.05 -23.25
N THR A 130 -0.48 25.81 -23.51
CA THR A 130 -1.81 25.50 -22.97
C THR A 130 -2.40 24.20 -23.54
N SER A 131 -2.04 23.82 -24.77
CA SER A 131 -2.48 22.58 -25.38
C SER A 131 -1.73 21.36 -24.82
N GLY A 132 -0.43 21.51 -24.54
CA GLY A 132 0.35 20.46 -23.86
C GLY A 132 -0.23 20.17 -22.46
N LEU A 133 -0.45 21.22 -21.66
CA LEU A 133 -1.00 21.08 -20.30
C LEU A 133 -2.39 20.41 -20.28
N LYS A 134 -3.27 20.74 -21.23
CA LYS A 134 -4.58 20.05 -21.36
C LYS A 134 -4.42 18.55 -21.63
N THR A 135 -3.43 18.19 -22.44
CA THR A 135 -3.15 16.79 -22.80
C THR A 135 -2.54 16.04 -21.62
N PHE A 136 -1.61 16.66 -20.90
CA PHE A 136 -1.07 16.14 -19.64
C PHE A 136 -2.17 15.88 -18.61
N LEU A 137 -3.07 16.85 -18.42
CA LEU A 137 -4.14 16.78 -17.43
C LEU A 137 -5.16 15.69 -17.80
N CYS A 138 -5.45 15.52 -19.09
CA CYS A 138 -6.30 14.42 -19.60
C CYS A 138 -5.65 13.04 -19.35
N LEU A 139 -4.40 12.88 -19.78
CA LEU A 139 -3.70 11.59 -19.68
C LEU A 139 -3.48 11.19 -18.21
N SER A 140 -3.10 12.12 -17.35
CA SER A 140 -2.90 11.88 -15.91
C SER A 140 -4.20 11.50 -15.20
N THR A 141 -5.30 12.19 -15.48
CA THR A 141 -6.60 11.85 -14.88
C THR A 141 -7.10 10.47 -15.32
N ILE A 142 -6.96 10.14 -16.61
CA ILE A 142 -7.32 8.79 -17.10
C ILE A 142 -6.43 7.73 -16.45
N THR A 143 -5.11 7.91 -16.39
CA THR A 143 -4.22 6.89 -15.79
C THR A 143 -4.48 6.70 -14.29
N ILE A 144 -4.64 7.79 -13.54
CA ILE A 144 -4.93 7.73 -12.10
C ILE A 144 -6.28 7.05 -11.85
N SER A 145 -7.33 7.44 -12.58
CA SER A 145 -8.65 6.83 -12.42
C SER A 145 -8.69 5.37 -12.87
N THR A 146 -7.94 4.99 -13.90
CA THR A 146 -7.83 3.60 -14.36
C THR A 146 -7.12 2.72 -13.33
N ALA A 147 -6.00 3.20 -12.77
CA ALA A 147 -5.30 2.48 -11.70
C ALA A 147 -6.14 2.39 -10.42
N GLY A 148 -6.89 3.45 -10.08
CA GLY A 148 -7.81 3.47 -8.94
C GLY A 148 -9.10 2.66 -9.14
N GLY A 149 -9.49 2.37 -10.38
CA GLY A 149 -10.72 1.64 -10.68
C GLY A 149 -10.70 0.18 -10.23
N ILE A 150 -9.54 -0.49 -10.28
CA ILE A 150 -9.37 -1.88 -9.84
C ILE A 150 -9.63 -2.06 -8.33
N PRO A 151 -8.98 -1.30 -7.41
CA PRO A 151 -9.26 -1.44 -5.98
C PRO A 151 -10.70 -1.04 -5.63
N VAL A 152 -11.29 -0.07 -6.34
CA VAL A 152 -12.71 0.29 -6.16
C VAL A 152 -13.64 -0.86 -6.56
N ALA A 153 -13.41 -1.49 -7.71
CA ALA A 153 -14.19 -2.65 -8.15
C ALA A 153 -14.05 -3.84 -7.18
N TRP A 154 -12.84 -4.05 -6.65
CA TRP A 154 -12.60 -5.07 -5.64
C TRP A 154 -13.35 -4.78 -4.33
N MET A 155 -13.32 -3.52 -3.87
CA MET A 155 -14.05 -3.09 -2.68
C MET A 155 -15.57 -3.25 -2.85
N ILE A 156 -16.10 -2.97 -4.04
CA ILE A 156 -17.51 -3.20 -4.38
C ILE A 156 -17.84 -4.70 -4.33
N SER A 157 -16.98 -5.58 -4.85
CA SER A 157 -17.20 -7.03 -4.79
C SER A 157 -17.33 -7.52 -3.34
N ILE A 158 -16.47 -7.02 -2.44
CA ILE A 158 -16.54 -7.34 -1.01
C ILE A 158 -17.85 -6.80 -0.40
N LEU A 159 -18.20 -5.55 -0.69
CA LEU A 159 -19.41 -4.90 -0.14
C LEU A 159 -20.70 -5.61 -0.56
N THR A 160 -20.72 -6.15 -1.78
CA THR A 160 -21.93 -6.76 -2.37
C THR A 160 -22.03 -8.26 -2.05
N GLN A 161 -21.04 -8.84 -1.35
CA GLN A 161 -20.92 -10.27 -1.04
C GLN A 161 -21.06 -11.20 -2.26
N ARG A 162 -20.90 -10.66 -3.48
CA ARG A 162 -20.95 -11.44 -4.72
C ARG A 162 -19.51 -11.72 -5.14
N PRO A 163 -19.09 -13.00 -5.16
CA PRO A 163 -17.76 -13.36 -5.64
C PRO A 163 -17.71 -13.10 -7.15
N LEU A 164 -17.15 -11.97 -7.53
CA LEU A 164 -16.82 -11.69 -8.92
C LEU A 164 -15.52 -12.41 -9.25
N SER A 165 -15.48 -13.04 -10.42
CA SER A 165 -14.22 -13.59 -10.95
C SER A 165 -13.16 -12.49 -11.03
N ILE A 166 -11.90 -12.82 -10.74
CA ILE A 166 -10.77 -11.88 -10.78
C ILE A 166 -10.71 -11.15 -12.13
N ALA A 167 -10.96 -11.89 -13.22
CA ALA A 167 -11.01 -11.32 -14.57
C ALA A 167 -12.13 -10.27 -14.71
N ALA A 168 -13.32 -10.54 -14.16
CA ALA A 168 -14.43 -9.59 -14.19
C ALA A 168 -14.12 -8.32 -13.39
N THR A 169 -13.51 -8.46 -12.21
CA THR A 169 -13.11 -7.32 -11.36
C THR A 169 -12.10 -6.42 -12.07
N VAL A 170 -11.12 -7.01 -12.77
CA VAL A 170 -10.13 -6.25 -13.55
C VAL A 170 -10.80 -5.52 -14.72
N VAL A 171 -11.65 -6.19 -15.49
CA VAL A 171 -12.34 -5.57 -16.65
C VAL A 171 -13.26 -4.44 -16.20
N ILE A 172 -14.07 -4.65 -15.15
CA ILE A 172 -14.97 -3.64 -14.60
C ILE A 172 -14.17 -2.48 -14.01
N GLY A 173 -13.08 -2.77 -13.29
CA GLY A 173 -12.20 -1.75 -12.71
C GLY A 173 -11.53 -0.89 -13.77
N LEU A 174 -10.98 -1.50 -14.82
CA LEU A 174 -10.34 -0.77 -15.92
C LEU A 174 -11.34 0.08 -16.70
N THR A 175 -12.47 -0.50 -17.10
CA THR A 175 -13.51 0.22 -17.87
C THR A 175 -14.15 1.33 -17.04
N GLY A 176 -14.51 1.06 -15.79
CA GLY A 176 -15.05 2.06 -14.86
C GLY A 176 -14.04 3.15 -14.53
N GLY A 177 -12.77 2.80 -14.37
CA GLY A 177 -11.69 3.76 -14.15
C GLY A 177 -11.42 4.66 -15.35
N MET A 178 -11.45 4.12 -16.58
CA MET A 178 -11.34 4.93 -17.80
C MET A 178 -12.51 5.91 -17.94
N ILE A 179 -13.76 5.42 -17.80
CA ILE A 179 -14.97 6.26 -17.89
C ILE A 179 -14.93 7.34 -16.80
N GLY A 180 -14.61 6.96 -15.57
CA GLY A 180 -14.47 7.88 -14.45
C GLY A 180 -13.38 8.93 -14.67
N GLY A 181 -12.26 8.56 -15.26
CA GLY A 181 -11.17 9.49 -15.58
C GLY A 181 -11.55 10.52 -16.63
N VAL A 182 -12.24 10.10 -17.69
CA VAL A 182 -12.79 11.02 -18.70
C VAL A 182 -13.81 11.97 -18.09
N PHE A 183 -14.69 11.46 -17.23
CA PHE A 183 -15.69 12.28 -16.53
C PHE A 183 -15.03 13.30 -15.59
N LEU A 184 -14.02 12.88 -14.83
CA LEU A 184 -13.25 13.76 -13.94
C LEU A 184 -12.52 14.85 -14.72
N TYR A 185 -11.88 14.51 -15.85
CA TYR A 185 -11.26 15.47 -16.74
C TYR A 185 -12.27 16.51 -17.23
N TRP A 186 -13.44 16.06 -17.69
CA TRP A 186 -14.49 16.95 -18.18
C TRP A 186 -14.96 17.92 -17.10
N LEU A 187 -15.14 17.44 -15.86
CA LEU A 187 -15.49 18.26 -14.71
C LEU A 187 -14.42 19.32 -14.41
N LEU A 188 -13.13 18.95 -14.45
CA LEU A 188 -12.01 19.88 -14.28
C LEU A 188 -11.97 20.96 -15.37
N VAL A 189 -12.30 20.60 -16.62
CA VAL A 189 -12.39 21.58 -17.71
C VAL A 189 -13.53 22.57 -17.47
N ILE A 190 -14.70 22.11 -17.02
CA ILE A 190 -15.83 22.99 -16.69
C ILE A 190 -15.46 23.93 -15.54
N LEU A 191 -14.92 23.38 -14.44
CA LEU A 191 -14.54 24.16 -13.27
C LEU A 191 -13.49 25.23 -13.63
N GLY A 192 -12.54 24.88 -14.50
CA GLY A 192 -11.52 25.80 -14.99
C GLY A 192 -12.03 26.86 -15.98
N ARG A 193 -13.21 26.70 -16.57
CA ARG A 193 -13.88 27.75 -17.35
C ARG A 193 -14.58 28.73 -16.41
N GLU A 194 -15.34 28.21 -15.44
CA GLU A 194 -16.03 29.04 -14.44
C GLU A 194 -15.04 29.89 -13.64
N ALA A 195 -13.95 29.29 -13.16
CA ALA A 195 -12.92 30.03 -12.42
C ALA A 195 -12.33 31.20 -13.24
N ARG A 196 -12.13 31.01 -14.55
CA ARG A 196 -11.66 32.08 -15.45
C ARG A 196 -12.70 33.18 -15.63
N TYR A 197 -13.97 32.82 -15.73
CA TYR A 197 -15.05 33.79 -15.86
C TYR A 197 -15.14 34.69 -14.62
N TYR A 198 -15.11 34.12 -13.42
CA TYR A 198 -15.12 34.89 -12.17
C TYR A 198 -13.88 35.77 -12.02
N PHE A 199 -12.70 35.26 -12.38
CA PHE A 199 -11.45 36.01 -12.29
C PHE A 199 -11.46 37.24 -13.22
N ASN A 200 -11.93 37.08 -14.46
CA ASN A 200 -12.06 38.21 -15.40
C ASN A 200 -13.08 39.24 -14.93
N ARG A 201 -14.15 38.82 -14.26
CA ARG A 201 -15.16 39.74 -13.70
C ARG A 201 -14.66 40.52 -12.48
N LEU A 202 -13.71 39.98 -11.73
CA LEU A 202 -13.10 40.63 -10.57
C LEU A 202 -12.05 41.68 -10.94
N MET A 203 -11.48 41.59 -12.15
CA MET A 203 -10.45 42.52 -12.65
C MET A 203 -10.98 43.56 -13.64
N ALA A 204 -12.27 43.46 -14.01
CA ALA A 204 -12.98 44.46 -14.81
C ALA A 204 -13.72 45.43 -13.89
#